data_AF-A0A644ZFV9-F1
#
_entry.id   AF-A0A644ZFV9-F1
#
_cell.length_a   1.000
_cell.length_b   1.000
_cell.length_c   1.000
_cell.angle_alpha   90.00
_cell.angle_beta   90.00
_cell.angle_gamma   90.00
#
_symmetry.space_group_name_H-M   'P 1'
#
loop_
_entity.id
_entity.type
_entity.pdbx_description
1 polymer ?
#
loop_
_entity_poly.entity_id
_entity_poly.type
_entity_poly.pdbx_seq_one_letter_code
_entity_poly.pdbx_strand_id
1 'polypeptide(L)'
;MENLIKLIAICQAYKAGAFGVEEFQHKLESVYLPDECKYTLEKIQHNAFNHLEKIFFFYPEEEHKQHADKVADELIQATILEQKRLKEYSPYQK
;
A
#
# COMPACT_ATOMS: atom_id res chain seq x y z
N MET A 1 10.96 2.36 -9.52
CA MET A 1 11.24 2.08 -8.08
C MET A 1 10.72 3.18 -7.15
N GLU A 2 10.81 4.46 -7.51
CA GLU A 2 10.38 5.57 -6.64
C GLU A 2 8.92 5.46 -6.16
N ASN A 3 7.98 5.06 -7.03
CA ASN A 3 6.59 4.87 -6.62
C ASN A 3 6.39 3.76 -5.56
N LEU A 4 7.21 2.71 -5.58
CA LEU A 4 7.18 1.66 -4.56
C LEU A 4 7.71 2.19 -3.21
N ILE A 5 8.74 3.02 -3.24
CA ILE A 5 9.26 3.69 -2.04
C ILE A 5 8.21 4.65 -1.48
N LYS A 6 7.54 5.41 -2.36
CA LYS A 6 6.44 6.32 -2.00
C LYS A 6 5.28 5.56 -1.34
N LEU A 7 4.91 4.40 -1.87
CA LEU A 7 3.86 3.55 -1.30
C LEU A 7 4.19 3.11 0.14
N ILE A 8 5.42 2.65 0.37
CA ILE A 8 5.90 2.29 1.72
C ILE A 8 5.89 3.51 2.64
N ALA A 9 6.37 4.66 2.17
CA ALA A 9 6.42 5.88 2.97
C ALA A 9 5.03 6.35 3.41
N ILE A 10 4.03 6.27 2.53
CA ILE A 10 2.63 6.58 2.85
C ILE A 10 2.11 5.64 3.94
N CYS A 11 2.34 4.34 3.80
CA CYS A 11 1.91 3.35 4.81
C CYS A 11 2.58 3.62 6.18
N GLN A 12 3.88 3.91 6.18
CA GLN A 12 4.62 4.22 7.42
C GLN A 12 4.15 5.52 8.07
N ALA A 13 3.87 6.57 7.29
CA ALA A 13 3.34 7.83 7.80
C ALA A 13 1.94 7.65 8.41
N TYR A 14 1.07 6.86 7.77
CA TYR A 14 -0.21 6.48 8.35
C TYR A 14 -0.03 5.76 9.69
N LYS A 15 0.83 4.74 9.73
CA LYS A 15 1.11 3.98 10.95
C LYS A 15 1.62 4.87 12.08
N ALA A 16 2.46 5.85 11.77
CA ALA A 16 2.97 6.85 12.71
C ALA A 16 1.92 7.89 13.18
N GLY A 17 0.69 7.85 12.65
CA GLY A 17 -0.39 8.76 13.05
C GLY A 17 -0.32 10.13 12.38
N ALA A 18 0.37 10.26 11.24
CA ALA A 18 0.47 11.52 10.53
C ALA A 18 -0.87 11.98 9.92
N PHE A 19 -1.80 11.04 9.68
CA PHE A 19 -3.12 11.29 9.12
C PHE A 19 -4.08 10.11 9.39
N GLY A 20 -5.38 10.34 9.21
CA GLY A 20 -6.45 9.36 9.43
C GLY A 20 -6.67 8.39 8.27
N VAL A 21 -7.65 7.48 8.42
CA VAL A 21 -7.96 6.42 7.44
C VAL A 21 -8.43 6.97 6.08
N GLU A 22 -9.26 8.01 6.08
CA GLU A 22 -9.76 8.66 4.87
C GLU A 22 -8.60 9.24 4.03
N GLU A 23 -7.72 10.02 4.67
CA GLU A 23 -6.55 10.58 3.99
C GLU A 23 -5.56 9.48 3.57
N PHE A 24 -5.43 8.39 4.34
CA PHE A 24 -4.63 7.24 3.93
C PHE A 24 -5.15 6.61 2.63
N GLN A 25 -6.46 6.39 2.53
CA GLN A 25 -7.10 5.86 1.33
C GLN A 25 -6.84 6.75 0.10
N HIS A 26 -7.03 8.06 0.21
CA HIS A 26 -6.76 9.00 -0.89
C HIS A 26 -5.30 9.02 -1.31
N LYS A 27 -4.37 8.99 -0.34
CA LYS A 27 -2.94 8.93 -0.66
C LYS A 27 -2.57 7.63 -1.36
N LEU A 28 -3.17 6.50 -0.99
CA LEU A 28 -2.94 5.23 -1.69
C LEU A 28 -3.39 5.28 -3.15
N GLU A 29 -4.57 5.83 -3.44
CA GLU A 29 -5.07 5.95 -4.81
C GLU A 29 -4.17 6.82 -5.69
N SER A 30 -3.53 7.85 -5.11
CA SER A 30 -2.63 8.76 -5.83
C SER A 30 -1.28 8.15 -6.25
N VAL A 31 -0.96 6.91 -5.83
CA VAL A 31 0.30 6.24 -6.18
C VAL A 31 0.10 5.40 -7.44
N TYR A 32 0.63 5.89 -8.56
CA TYR A 32 0.67 5.11 -9.81
C TYR A 32 1.81 4.11 -9.77
N LEU A 33 1.49 2.83 -9.88
CA LEU A 33 2.49 1.76 -9.95
C LEU A 33 2.98 1.55 -11.39
N PRO A 34 4.24 1.12 -11.57
CA PRO A 34 4.76 0.73 -12.88
C PRO A 34 3.98 -0.46 -13.49
N ASP A 35 3.89 -0.53 -14.82
CA ASP A 35 3.18 -1.60 -15.53
C ASP A 35 3.66 -3.01 -15.17
N GLU A 36 4.94 -3.17 -14.81
CA GLU A 36 5.52 -4.44 -14.38
C GLU A 36 4.86 -4.97 -13.10
N CYS A 37 4.18 -4.12 -12.33
CA CYS A 37 3.50 -4.42 -11.08
C CYS A 37 1.99 -4.71 -11.26
N LYS A 38 1.46 -4.61 -12.49
CA LYS A 38 0.02 -4.66 -12.78
C LYS A 38 -0.68 -5.93 -12.30
N TYR A 39 -0.02 -7.07 -12.46
CA TYR A 39 -0.58 -8.38 -12.11
C TYR A 39 -0.20 -8.85 -10.70
N THR A 40 0.56 -8.05 -9.96
CA THR A 40 1.11 -8.40 -8.64
C THR A 40 0.63 -7.37 -7.62
N LEU A 41 1.24 -6.19 -7.59
CA LEU A 41 1.04 -5.19 -6.54
C LEU A 41 -0.15 -4.27 -6.81
N GLU A 42 -0.48 -3.95 -8.06
CA GLU A 42 -1.60 -3.06 -8.38
C GLU A 42 -2.95 -3.63 -7.89
N LYS A 43 -3.15 -4.93 -8.07
CA LYS A 43 -4.32 -5.63 -7.51
C LYS A 43 -4.36 -5.54 -5.97
N ILE A 44 -3.22 -5.66 -5.31
CA ILE A 44 -3.13 -5.58 -3.84
C ILE A 44 -3.43 -4.15 -3.36
N GLN A 45 -2.89 -3.14 -4.03
CA GLN A 45 -3.18 -1.74 -3.76
C GLN A 45 -4.68 -1.43 -3.92
N HIS A 46 -5.31 -1.90 -5.00
CA HIS A 46 -6.74 -1.71 -5.22
C HIS A 46 -7.59 -2.40 -4.14
N ASN A 47 -7.22 -3.61 -3.74
CA ASN A 47 -7.90 -4.30 -2.63
C ASN A 47 -7.72 -3.57 -1.30
N ALA A 48 -6.53 -3.01 -1.05
CA ALA A 48 -6.26 -2.22 0.14
C ALA A 48 -7.14 -0.95 0.17
N PHE A 49 -7.25 -0.23 -0.95
CA PHE A 49 -8.16 0.91 -1.08
C PHE A 49 -9.61 0.53 -0.72
N ASN A 50 -10.14 -0.55 -1.31
CA ASN A 50 -11.49 -1.02 -1.03
C ASN A 50 -11.66 -1.49 0.43
N HIS A 51 -10.61 -2.04 1.05
CA HIS A 51 -10.65 -2.45 2.44
C HIS A 51 -10.69 -1.24 3.38
N LEU A 52 -9.93 -0.18 3.09
CA LEU A 52 -9.99 1.06 3.87
C LEU A 52 -11.36 1.73 3.78
N GLU A 53 -11.99 1.72 2.60
CA GLU A 53 -13.37 2.18 2.45
C GLU A 53 -14.32 1.39 3.36
N LYS A 54 -14.20 0.05 3.37
CA LYS A 54 -15.00 -0.80 4.26
C LYS A 54 -14.73 -0.51 5.74
N ILE A 55 -13.49 -0.27 6.12
CA ILE A 55 -13.12 0.07 7.49
C ILE A 55 -13.87 1.34 7.91
N PHE A 56 -13.82 2.36 7.05
CA PHE A 56 -14.48 3.64 7.30
C PHE A 56 -16.00 3.51 7.47
N PHE A 57 -16.68 2.70 6.64
CA PHE A 57 -18.14 2.58 6.65
C PHE A 57 -18.72 1.54 7.61
N PHE A 58 -18.01 0.45 7.91
CA PHE A 58 -18.58 -0.71 8.62
C PHE A 58 -18.03 -0.93 10.03
N TYR A 59 -16.94 -0.26 10.42
CA TYR A 59 -16.35 -0.42 11.74
C TYR A 59 -16.52 0.84 12.59
N PRO A 60 -16.59 0.71 13.93
CA PRO A 60 -16.50 1.85 14.84
C PRO A 60 -15.18 2.60 14.66
N GLU A 61 -15.19 3.92 14.83
CA GLU A 61 -14.00 4.78 14.67
C GLU A 61 -12.83 4.33 15.56
N GLU A 62 -13.14 3.84 16.77
CA GLU A 62 -12.18 3.28 17.73
C GLU A 62 -11.40 2.08 17.17
N GLU A 63 -11.99 1.32 16.26
CA GLU A 63 -11.40 0.13 15.64
C GLU A 63 -10.69 0.45 14.31
N HIS A 64 -10.97 1.62 13.70
CA HIS A 64 -10.45 2.00 12.38
C HIS A 64 -8.93 1.86 12.31
N LYS A 65 -8.23 2.38 13.33
CA LYS A 65 -6.77 2.37 13.40
C LYS A 65 -6.21 0.95 13.38
N GLN A 66 -6.78 0.05 14.19
CA GLN A 66 -6.33 -1.33 14.27
C GLN A 66 -6.50 -2.07 12.95
N HIS A 67 -7.63 -1.87 12.26
CA HIS A 67 -7.89 -2.53 10.99
C HIS A 67 -7.04 -1.95 9.85
N ALA A 68 -6.93 -0.63 9.77
CA ALA A 68 -6.16 0.01 8.71
C ALA A 68 -4.63 -0.14 8.90
N ASP A 69 -4.14 -0.31 10.14
CA ASP A 69 -2.73 -0.66 10.39
C ASP A 69 -2.38 -2.03 9.79
N LYS A 70 -3.30 -3.01 9.85
CA LYS A 70 -3.10 -4.31 9.19
C LYS A 70 -3.02 -4.17 7.68
N VAL A 71 -3.90 -3.35 7.09
CA VAL A 71 -3.88 -3.06 5.65
C VAL A 71 -2.54 -2.40 5.26
N ALA A 72 -2.05 -1.45 6.05
CA ALA A 72 -0.77 -0.81 5.83
C ALA A 72 0.40 -1.82 5.90
N ASP A 73 0.39 -2.73 6.87
CA ASP A 73 1.42 -3.77 7.01
C ASP A 73 1.44 -4.75 5.83
N GLU A 74 0.26 -5.23 5.41
CA GLU A 74 0.13 -6.10 4.24
C GLU A 74 0.67 -5.42 2.98
N LEU A 75 0.34 -4.15 2.78
CA LEU A 75 0.78 -3.40 1.61
C LEU A 75 2.29 -3.12 1.63
N ILE A 76 2.88 -2.82 2.80
CA ILE A 76 4.33 -2.70 2.96
C ILE A 76 5.02 -4.02 2.58
N GLN A 77 4.56 -5.15 3.11
CA GLN A 77 5.16 -6.45 2.83
C GLN A 77 5.07 -6.81 1.34
N ALA A 78 3.89 -6.64 0.73
CA ALA A 78 3.69 -6.87 -0.69
C ALA A 78 4.64 -5.99 -1.54
N THR A 79 4.80 -4.72 -1.16
CA THR A 79 5.69 -3.78 -1.86
C THR A 79 7.16 -4.20 -1.74
N ILE A 80 7.60 -4.68 -0.58
CA ILE A 80 8.98 -5.18 -0.38
C ILE A 80 9.24 -6.42 -1.22
N LEU A 81 8.29 -7.36 -1.27
CA LEU A 81 8.41 -8.55 -2.12
C LEU A 81 8.50 -8.17 -3.59
N GLU A 82 7.69 -7.23 -4.03
CA GLU A 82 7.71 -6.75 -5.41
C GLU A 82 9.02 -6.04 -5.76
N GLN A 83 9.56 -5.23 -4.85
CA GLN A 83 10.89 -4.64 -5.01
C GLN A 83 11.99 -5.70 -5.16
N LYS A 84 11.92 -6.81 -4.42
CA LYS A 84 12.87 -7.93 -4.56
C LYS A 84 12.72 -8.60 -5.92
N ARG A 85 11.48 -8.93 -6.31
CA ARG A 85 11.16 -9.53 -7.62
C ARG A 85 11.74 -8.70 -8.76
N LEU A 86 11.53 -7.38 -8.74
CA LEU A 86 12.03 -6.47 -9.78
C LEU A 86 13.56 -6.33 -9.79
N LYS A 87 14.23 -6.48 -8.63
CA LYS A 87 15.71 -6.48 -8.56
C LYS A 87 16.31 -7.77 -9.08
N GLU A 88 15.66 -8.91 -8.82
CA GLU A 88 16.06 -10.23 -9.33
C GLU A 88 15.81 -10.34 -10.84
N TYR A 89 14.75 -9.70 -11.33
CA TYR A 89 14.42 -9.60 -12.77
C TYR A 89 15.22 -8.47 -13.45
N SER A 90 16.55 -8.49 -13.35
CA SER A 90 17.41 -7.64 -14.19
C SER A 90 17.76 -8.40 -15.48
N PRO A 91 17.20 -8.04 -16.66
CA PRO A 91 17.49 -8.73 -17.92
C PRO A 91 18.93 -8.52 -18.42
N TYR A 92 19.76 -7.79 -17.69
CA TYR A 92 21.18 -7.58 -17.98
C TYR A 92 22.05 -8.08 -16.82
N GLN A 93 21.94 -9.37 -16.49
CA GLN A 93 23.09 -10.07 -15.90
C GLN A 93 24.08 -10.34 -17.04
N LYS A 94 25.04 -9.42 -17.20
CA LYS A 94 26.22 -9.60 -18.05
C LYS A 94 27.17 -10.62 -17.43
#